data_AF-A0A9D7A3W0-F1
#
_entry.id   AF-A0A9D7A3W0-F1
#
_cell.length_a   1.000
_cell.length_b   1.000
_cell.length_c   1.000
_cell.angle_alpha   90.00
_cell.angle_beta   90.00
_cell.angle_gamma   90.00
#
_symmetry.space_group_name_H-M   'P 1'
#
loop_
_entity.id
_entity.type
_entity.pdbx_description
1 polymer ?
#
loop_
_entity_poly.entity_id
_entity_poly.type
_entity_poly.pdbx_seq_one_letter_code
_entity_poly.pdbx_strand_id
1 'polypeptide(L)'
;MKSQKFFPHIILGAFGLLIIATGCITIVAPTTPAAPGATIVIVTSIPPGVIPTTSAPPTAIIPTAIVPTAIVPTTAAPATAAPVPTTPPTAVPPAPATKAVSGTCLPGFVWREASPTDRICVPPASRTQAANDNAAAASRREVAAFGPDTCKTGFVWREAYSGDVVCVVPATRTQAANDNAAANSRKLLEYGPNTCVSGYVWREAWSGDVVCVTPATRTQVANDNAVAASRWTSGAFGAHTCVSGFVWREARAGDDVCVTGAQRTQAANDNAAAASRRVVAPYGPDTCKDGWVWREANSSDHVCVTGAVRSQAAADNAAAASRKLLQFGSDTCKEGFVWREAFTNDRVCVTPAIRTQTQQENSLAPSRTVP
;
A
#
# COMPACT_ATOMS: atom_id res chain seq x y z
N MET A 1 -64.80 -8.28 9.27
CA MET A 1 -64.69 -7.77 10.66
C MET A 1 -64.07 -6.37 10.59
N LYS A 2 -64.75 -5.38 11.17
CA LYS A 2 -64.40 -3.94 11.13
C LYS A 2 -63.34 -3.62 12.18
N SER A 3 -62.30 -2.87 11.82
CA SER A 3 -61.56 -1.92 12.67
C SER A 3 -60.37 -1.37 11.87
N GLN A 4 -59.88 -0.15 11.95
CA GLN A 4 -60.32 1.17 12.41
C GLN A 4 -59.30 2.13 11.75
N LYS A 5 -59.73 3.35 11.43
CA LYS A 5 -58.95 4.38 10.74
C LYS A 5 -57.93 5.02 11.69
N PHE A 6 -56.74 5.34 11.19
CA PHE A 6 -55.89 6.40 11.74
C PHE A 6 -55.30 7.23 10.59
N PHE A 7 -55.68 8.51 10.55
CA PHE A 7 -55.06 9.58 9.78
C PHE A 7 -53.98 10.24 10.66
N PRO A 8 -52.85 10.73 10.11
CA PRO A 8 -52.11 11.81 10.72
C PRO A 8 -52.35 13.13 9.97
N HIS A 9 -52.47 14.18 10.77
CA HIS A 9 -52.79 15.55 10.38
C HIS A 9 -51.62 16.27 9.70
N ILE A 10 -52.01 17.07 8.70
CA ILE A 10 -51.24 18.12 8.03
C ILE A 10 -51.09 19.30 8.99
N ILE A 11 -49.87 19.75 9.24
CA ILE A 11 -49.60 21.06 9.86
C ILE A 11 -48.97 21.97 8.79
N LEU A 12 -49.74 22.99 8.39
CA LEU A 12 -49.26 24.17 7.68
C LEU A 12 -48.43 25.03 8.65
N GLY A 13 -47.24 25.44 8.21
CA GLY A 13 -46.46 26.49 8.85
C GLY A 13 -45.78 27.35 7.77
N ALA A 14 -46.36 28.50 7.49
CA ALA A 14 -45.76 29.54 6.66
C ALA A 14 -45.22 30.63 7.58
N PHE A 15 -43.94 31.00 7.46
CA PHE A 15 -43.41 32.34 7.76
C PHE A 15 -42.09 32.51 7.00
N GLY A 16 -42.03 33.54 6.16
CA GLY A 16 -40.86 33.88 5.38
C GLY A 16 -39.81 34.66 6.17
N LEU A 17 -38.60 34.73 5.63
CA LEU A 17 -37.76 35.91 5.69
C LEU A 17 -36.69 35.84 4.59
N LEU A 18 -36.84 36.71 3.60
CA LEU A 18 -35.87 36.99 2.55
C LEU A 18 -34.83 37.95 3.14
N ILE A 19 -33.61 37.48 3.39
CA ILE A 19 -32.46 38.34 3.67
C ILE A 19 -31.51 38.27 2.47
N ILE A 20 -31.49 39.38 1.73
CA ILE A 20 -30.52 39.68 0.68
C ILE A 20 -29.21 40.04 1.38
N ALA A 21 -28.22 39.15 1.31
CA ALA A 21 -26.85 39.47 1.72
C ALA A 21 -26.02 39.78 0.48
N THR A 22 -25.89 41.08 0.21
CA THR A 22 -24.98 41.66 -0.78
C THR A 22 -23.55 41.52 -0.26
N GLY A 23 -22.87 40.44 -0.65
CA GLY A 23 -21.45 40.23 -0.35
C GLY A 23 -20.57 40.72 -1.50
N CYS A 24 -19.89 41.86 -1.30
CA CYS A 24 -18.87 42.37 -2.19
C CYS A 24 -17.69 41.38 -2.29
N ILE A 25 -17.44 40.88 -3.50
CA ILE A 25 -16.24 40.09 -3.82
C ILE A 25 -15.10 41.06 -4.08
N THR A 26 -14.18 41.20 -3.13
CA THR A 26 -12.88 41.85 -3.37
C THR A 26 -11.95 40.85 -4.04
N ILE A 27 -11.73 41.04 -5.35
CA ILE A 27 -10.71 40.33 -6.11
C ILE A 27 -9.35 40.95 -5.76
N VAL A 28 -8.53 40.24 -4.99
CA VAL A 28 -7.11 40.58 -4.79
C VAL A 28 -6.34 39.98 -5.96
N ALA A 29 -5.89 40.83 -6.87
CA ALA A 29 -4.94 40.44 -7.92
C ALA A 29 -3.57 40.13 -7.30
N PRO A 30 -2.87 39.05 -7.70
CA PRO A 30 -1.51 38.82 -7.27
C PRO A 30 -0.57 39.80 -7.99
N THR A 31 0.10 40.64 -7.20
CA THR A 31 1.21 41.49 -7.64
C THR A 31 2.45 40.64 -7.88
N THR A 32 2.95 40.65 -9.11
CA THR A 32 4.30 40.19 -9.47
C THR A 32 5.35 41.15 -8.91
N PRO A 33 6.40 40.68 -8.22
CA PRO A 33 7.60 41.49 -8.04
C PRO A 33 8.56 41.25 -9.20
N ALA A 34 8.82 42.33 -9.94
CA ALA A 34 9.94 42.44 -10.86
C ALA A 34 11.26 42.51 -10.08
N ALA A 35 12.31 41.92 -10.66
CA ALA A 35 13.70 42.21 -10.31
C ALA A 35 14.02 43.70 -10.58
N PRO A 36 14.94 44.31 -9.82
CA PRO A 36 16.25 44.57 -10.44
C PRO A 36 17.45 44.62 -9.47
N GLY A 37 18.65 44.43 -10.04
CA GLY A 37 19.80 45.29 -9.73
C GLY A 37 20.97 44.66 -8.97
N ALA A 38 22.13 44.60 -9.64
CA ALA A 38 23.48 44.43 -9.11
C ALA A 38 23.82 45.49 -8.03
N THR A 39 24.77 45.35 -7.10
CA THR A 39 26.22 45.03 -7.14
C THR A 39 26.65 44.95 -5.65
N ILE A 40 27.63 44.16 -5.22
CA ILE A 40 28.98 44.63 -4.81
C ILE A 40 29.81 43.40 -4.46
N VAL A 41 30.94 43.27 -5.17
CA VAL A 41 32.04 42.34 -4.90
C VAL A 41 32.96 43.00 -3.89
N ILE A 42 33.24 42.33 -2.77
CA ILE A 42 34.37 42.70 -1.90
C ILE A 42 35.44 41.63 -2.10
N VAL A 43 36.51 42.04 -2.79
CA VAL A 43 37.74 41.29 -2.94
C VAL A 43 38.63 41.60 -1.74
N THR A 44 39.03 40.59 -0.99
CA THR A 44 40.18 40.69 -0.07
C THR A 44 41.28 39.74 -0.54
N SER A 45 42.31 40.33 -1.13
CA SER A 45 43.55 39.73 -1.59
C SER A 45 44.46 39.33 -0.42
N ILE A 46 44.98 38.09 -0.43
CA ILE A 46 46.13 37.65 0.38
C ILE A 46 47.24 37.19 -0.59
N PRO A 47 48.49 37.65 -0.44
CA PRO A 47 49.57 37.42 -1.41
C PRO A 47 50.23 36.03 -1.27
N PRO A 48 50.98 35.57 -2.30
CA PRO A 48 51.49 34.21 -2.41
C PRO A 48 52.87 34.03 -1.74
N GLY A 49 53.01 32.98 -0.95
CA GLY A 49 54.27 32.57 -0.31
C GLY A 49 54.63 31.12 -0.64
N VAL A 50 55.48 30.97 -1.65
CA VAL A 50 56.44 29.90 -1.98
C VAL A 50 56.52 28.70 -1.01
N ILE A 51 56.30 27.48 -1.53
CA ILE A 51 56.80 26.23 -0.92
C ILE A 51 57.48 25.38 -2.01
N PRO A 52 58.73 24.91 -1.79
CA PRO A 52 59.56 24.28 -2.81
C PRO A 52 59.31 22.77 -2.96
N THR A 53 59.65 22.29 -4.14
CA THR A 53 59.78 20.89 -4.57
C THR A 53 61.08 20.25 -4.05
N THR A 54 61.03 19.03 -3.51
CA THR A 54 62.11 18.00 -3.51
C THR A 54 61.56 16.71 -2.87
N SER A 55 61.35 15.62 -3.61
CA SER A 55 62.29 14.52 -3.92
C SER A 55 62.42 13.44 -2.81
N ALA A 56 61.81 12.27 -3.09
CA ALA A 56 62.27 10.90 -2.81
C ALA A 56 62.62 10.44 -1.36
N PRO A 57 62.56 9.12 -1.06
CA PRO A 57 62.22 8.59 0.26
C PRO A 57 63.43 8.20 1.11
N PRO A 58 63.24 7.94 2.42
CA PRO A 58 64.15 7.06 3.14
C PRO A 58 63.46 5.78 3.64
N THR A 59 64.25 4.72 3.47
CA THR A 59 64.12 3.35 3.95
C THR A 59 64.14 3.24 5.48
N ALA A 60 63.66 2.08 5.95
CA ALA A 60 63.95 1.43 7.24
C ALA A 60 62.94 1.74 8.37
N ILE A 61 62.62 0.88 9.34
CA ILE A 61 63.32 -0.27 9.95
C ILE A 61 62.22 -1.20 10.51
N ILE A 62 62.37 -2.53 10.36
CA ILE A 62 61.53 -3.54 11.02
C ILE A 62 62.08 -3.78 12.45
N PRO A 63 61.28 -3.65 13.52
CA PRO A 63 61.60 -4.27 14.80
C PRO A 63 60.78 -5.54 15.01
N THR A 64 61.51 -6.66 15.04
CA THR A 64 61.06 -7.96 15.52
C THR A 64 60.88 -7.91 17.04
N ALA A 65 59.68 -8.22 17.56
CA ALA A 65 59.56 -8.74 18.93
C ALA A 65 58.22 -9.48 19.19
N ILE A 66 58.35 -10.80 19.36
CA ILE A 66 57.78 -11.64 20.43
C ILE A 66 56.25 -11.61 20.60
N VAL A 67 55.59 -12.62 20.03
CA VAL A 67 54.24 -13.07 20.45
C VAL A 67 54.42 -14.21 21.45
N PRO A 68 53.83 -14.15 22.67
CA PRO A 68 53.93 -15.21 23.65
C PRO A 68 53.03 -16.41 23.28
N THR A 69 53.62 -17.58 23.47
CA THR A 69 53.02 -18.92 23.35
C THR A 69 51.83 -19.05 24.29
N ALA A 70 50.62 -19.19 23.72
CA ALA A 70 49.43 -19.59 24.45
C ALA A 70 49.06 -21.04 24.07
N ILE A 71 48.84 -21.81 25.13
CA ILE A 71 48.66 -23.25 25.19
C ILE A 71 47.34 -23.64 24.51
N VAL A 72 47.41 -24.52 23.51
CA VAL A 72 46.23 -25.11 22.87
C VAL A 72 45.68 -26.23 23.76
N PRO A 73 44.42 -26.16 24.24
CA PRO A 73 43.78 -27.30 24.87
C PRO A 73 43.35 -28.31 23.80
N THR A 74 43.80 -29.55 23.97
CA THR A 74 43.40 -30.71 23.18
C THR A 74 41.91 -31.01 23.44
N THR A 75 41.02 -30.53 22.58
CA THR A 75 39.62 -30.98 22.56
C THR A 75 39.42 -32.04 21.50
N ALA A 76 38.85 -33.17 21.92
CA ALA A 76 38.60 -34.38 21.17
C ALA A 76 37.88 -34.13 19.82
N ALA A 77 38.25 -34.94 18.83
CA ALA A 77 37.62 -34.98 17.52
C ALA A 77 36.11 -35.33 17.64
N PRO A 78 35.22 -34.64 16.92
CA PRO A 78 33.83 -35.07 16.84
C PRO A 78 33.72 -36.33 15.99
N ALA A 79 32.97 -37.31 16.49
CA ALA A 79 32.66 -38.53 15.78
C ALA A 79 32.00 -38.23 14.42
N THR A 80 32.53 -38.84 13.36
CA THR A 80 31.94 -38.88 12.02
C THR A 80 30.51 -39.43 12.09
N ALA A 81 29.53 -38.56 11.85
CA ALA A 81 28.14 -38.95 11.65
C ALA A 81 28.01 -39.69 10.30
N ALA A 82 27.36 -40.84 10.32
CA ALA A 82 27.05 -41.63 9.14
C ALA A 82 26.15 -40.84 8.15
N PRO A 83 26.27 -41.08 6.82
CA PRO A 83 25.43 -40.40 5.84
C PRO A 83 23.96 -40.81 5.99
N VAL A 84 23.10 -39.83 6.20
CA VAL A 84 21.64 -39.98 6.22
C VAL A 84 21.16 -40.25 4.78
N PRO A 85 20.33 -41.27 4.51
CA PRO A 85 19.77 -41.50 3.18
C PRO A 85 18.81 -40.35 2.82
N THR A 86 19.11 -39.68 1.71
CA THR A 86 18.32 -38.58 1.14
C THR A 86 17.15 -39.12 0.33
N THR A 87 16.04 -39.45 0.99
CA THR A 87 14.75 -39.55 0.30
C THR A 87 14.21 -38.13 0.07
N PRO A 88 13.90 -37.73 -1.19
CA PRO A 88 13.26 -36.45 -1.46
C PRO A 88 11.90 -36.38 -0.73
N PRO A 89 11.56 -35.28 -0.04
CA PRO A 89 10.24 -35.15 0.55
C PRO A 89 9.20 -35.13 -0.56
N THR A 90 8.34 -36.14 -0.58
CA THR A 90 7.14 -36.19 -1.40
C THR A 90 6.35 -34.91 -1.18
N ALA A 91 6.11 -34.14 -2.25
CA ALA A 91 5.34 -32.91 -2.19
C ALA A 91 3.95 -33.20 -1.61
N VAL A 92 3.70 -32.74 -0.40
CA VAL A 92 2.36 -32.69 0.18
C VAL A 92 1.54 -31.76 -0.72
N PRO A 93 0.41 -32.20 -1.28
CA PRO A 93 -0.48 -31.33 -2.02
C PRO A 93 -0.88 -30.14 -1.13
N PRO A 94 -0.89 -28.89 -1.64
CA PRO A 94 -1.34 -27.76 -0.84
C PRO A 94 -2.76 -28.05 -0.31
N ALA A 95 -2.93 -27.91 1.00
CA ALA A 95 -4.23 -28.01 1.64
C ALA A 95 -5.22 -27.07 0.94
N PRO A 96 -6.52 -27.42 0.85
CA PRO A 96 -7.53 -26.54 0.28
C PRO A 96 -7.47 -25.19 1.01
N ALA A 97 -7.30 -24.10 0.25
CA ALA A 97 -7.30 -22.75 0.78
C ALA A 97 -8.59 -22.54 1.59
N THR A 98 -8.46 -22.50 2.91
CA THR A 98 -9.57 -22.13 3.79
C THR A 98 -9.98 -20.72 3.42
N LYS A 99 -11.28 -20.54 3.18
CA LYS A 99 -11.92 -19.24 2.92
C LYS A 99 -11.39 -18.26 3.96
N ALA A 100 -10.60 -17.29 3.51
CA ALA A 100 -9.91 -16.41 4.43
C ALA A 100 -10.94 -15.62 5.26
N VAL A 101 -10.78 -15.66 6.58
CA VAL A 101 -11.82 -15.19 7.50
C VAL A 101 -11.85 -13.66 7.45
N SER A 102 -13.01 -13.10 7.13
CA SER A 102 -13.29 -11.66 7.14
C SER A 102 -12.74 -11.01 8.41
N GLY A 103 -12.03 -9.88 8.27
CA GLY A 103 -11.46 -9.14 9.40
C GLY A 103 -10.08 -9.60 9.89
N THR A 104 -9.47 -10.60 9.25
CA THR A 104 -8.05 -10.95 9.44
C THR A 104 -7.12 -10.00 8.68
N CYS A 105 -5.82 -10.02 8.95
CA CYS A 105 -4.86 -9.17 8.25
C CYS A 105 -4.57 -9.67 6.84
N LEU A 106 -4.34 -8.74 5.92
CA LEU A 106 -3.83 -9.04 4.58
C LEU A 106 -2.49 -9.79 4.67
N PRO A 107 -2.15 -10.65 3.70
CA PRO A 107 -0.82 -11.24 3.61
C PRO A 107 0.29 -10.19 3.75
N GLY A 108 1.30 -10.47 4.57
CA GLY A 108 2.37 -9.52 4.89
C GLY A 108 2.05 -8.55 6.04
N PHE A 109 0.82 -8.55 6.55
CA PHE A 109 0.41 -7.85 7.77
C PHE A 109 0.06 -8.83 8.87
N VAL A 110 0.30 -8.41 10.11
CA VAL A 110 0.01 -9.20 11.31
C VAL A 110 -0.72 -8.31 12.31
N TRP A 111 -1.41 -8.92 13.27
CA TRP A 111 -1.94 -8.16 14.40
C TRP A 111 -0.78 -7.53 15.18
N ARG A 112 -0.91 -6.23 15.50
CA ARG A 112 0.08 -5.48 16.26
C ARG A 112 0.28 -6.05 17.67
N GLU A 113 -0.81 -6.52 18.27
CA GLU A 113 -0.79 -7.13 19.61
C GLU A 113 -0.17 -6.22 20.67
N ALA A 114 -0.43 -4.91 20.60
CA ALA A 114 -0.06 -3.98 21.67
C ALA A 114 -0.76 -4.33 23.00
N SER A 115 -1.88 -5.04 22.92
CA SER A 115 -2.57 -5.75 23.99
C SER A 115 -3.10 -7.10 23.49
N PRO A 116 -3.59 -8.00 24.37
CA PRO A 116 -4.21 -9.26 23.95
C PRO A 116 -5.41 -9.11 23.01
N THR A 117 -6.09 -7.96 23.04
CA THR A 117 -7.28 -7.66 22.21
C THR A 117 -6.97 -6.72 21.04
N ASP A 118 -5.75 -6.22 20.92
CA ASP A 118 -5.35 -5.32 19.84
C ASP A 118 -5.19 -6.08 18.51
N ARG A 119 -6.22 -5.95 17.66
CA ARG A 119 -6.31 -6.57 16.32
C ARG A 119 -6.05 -5.58 15.18
N ILE A 120 -5.31 -4.51 15.44
CA ILE A 120 -4.87 -3.58 14.39
C ILE A 120 -3.84 -4.27 13.50
N CYS A 121 -4.07 -4.28 12.19
CA CYS A 121 -3.15 -4.88 11.23
C CYS A 121 -1.97 -3.95 10.93
N VAL A 122 -0.75 -4.44 11.10
CA VAL A 122 0.50 -3.68 10.95
C VAL A 122 1.60 -4.51 10.29
N PRO A 123 2.67 -3.89 9.79
CA PRO A 123 3.86 -4.62 9.37
C PRO A 123 4.44 -5.48 10.52
N PRO A 124 5.07 -6.64 10.24
CA PRO A 124 5.68 -7.49 11.26
C PRO A 124 6.66 -6.76 12.17
N ALA A 125 7.43 -5.80 11.63
CA ALA A 125 8.33 -4.97 12.41
C ALA A 125 7.61 -4.15 13.49
N SER A 126 6.42 -3.60 13.19
CA SER A 126 5.61 -2.86 14.17
C SER A 126 5.07 -3.77 15.28
N ARG A 127 4.72 -5.03 14.98
CA ARG A 127 4.36 -6.03 16.01
C ARG A 127 5.54 -6.32 16.93
N THR A 128 6.73 -6.55 16.36
CA THR A 128 7.95 -6.76 17.16
C THR A 128 8.27 -5.53 18.02
N GLN A 129 8.15 -4.33 17.47
CA GLN A 129 8.34 -3.08 18.21
C GLN A 129 7.34 -2.95 19.36
N ALA A 130 6.05 -3.23 19.12
CA ALA A 130 5.01 -3.16 20.16
C ALA A 130 5.29 -4.14 21.31
N ALA A 131 5.77 -5.36 21.02
CA ALA A 131 6.18 -6.32 22.02
C ALA A 131 7.40 -5.83 22.84
N ASN A 132 8.41 -5.26 22.18
CA ASN A 132 9.57 -4.67 22.85
C ASN A 132 9.19 -3.48 23.74
N ASP A 133 8.25 -2.64 23.29
CA ASP A 133 7.74 -1.52 24.08
C ASP A 133 6.98 -2.00 25.32
N ASN A 134 6.15 -3.04 25.18
CA ASN A 134 5.45 -3.66 26.30
C ASN A 134 6.44 -4.25 27.32
N ALA A 135 7.50 -4.92 26.85
CA ALA A 135 8.54 -5.48 27.72
C ALA A 135 9.34 -4.39 28.46
N ALA A 136 9.56 -3.25 27.82
CA ALA A 136 10.28 -2.11 28.40
C ALA A 136 9.39 -1.15 29.20
N ALA A 137 8.07 -1.36 29.26
CA ALA A 137 7.12 -0.42 29.84
C ALA A 137 7.46 -0.02 31.29
N ALA A 138 7.94 -0.98 32.10
CA ALA A 138 8.31 -0.73 33.49
C ALA A 138 9.56 0.14 33.67
N SER A 139 10.54 0.07 32.76
CA SER A 139 11.77 0.86 32.89
C SER A 139 11.58 2.32 32.46
N ARG A 140 10.50 2.61 31.72
CA ARG A 140 10.22 3.93 31.10
C ARG A 140 9.17 4.76 31.83
N ARG A 141 8.50 4.20 32.84
CA ARG A 141 7.56 4.92 33.72
C ARG A 141 8.20 5.32 35.05
N GLU A 142 7.60 6.29 35.71
CA GLU A 142 7.92 6.74 37.06
C GLU A 142 6.64 7.07 37.83
N VAL A 143 6.75 7.09 39.16
CA VAL A 143 5.65 7.56 40.02
C VAL A 143 5.76 9.06 40.12
N ALA A 144 4.82 9.78 39.51
CA ALA A 144 4.81 11.25 39.49
C ALA A 144 3.37 11.80 39.43
N ALA A 145 3.24 13.08 39.08
CA ALA A 145 2.01 13.87 39.20
C ALA A 145 0.79 13.30 38.45
N PHE A 146 0.99 12.48 37.41
CA PHE A 146 -0.08 11.85 36.64
C PHE A 146 -0.35 10.38 37.04
N GLY A 147 0.22 9.93 38.16
CA GLY A 147 0.07 8.57 38.67
C GLY A 147 1.30 7.67 38.41
N PRO A 148 1.20 6.37 38.71
CA PRO A 148 2.32 5.42 38.62
C PRO A 148 2.77 5.09 37.20
N ASP A 149 1.97 5.42 36.19
CA ASP A 149 2.27 5.25 34.76
C ASP A 149 2.71 6.55 34.09
N THR A 150 3.18 7.53 34.87
CA THR A 150 3.76 8.75 34.31
C THR A 150 5.02 8.40 33.52
N CYS A 151 5.16 8.91 32.30
CA CYS A 151 6.36 8.66 31.51
C CYS A 151 7.53 9.51 31.98
N LYS A 152 8.70 8.87 32.10
CA LYS A 152 9.97 9.58 32.35
C LYS A 152 10.23 10.61 31.24
N THR A 153 11.03 11.64 31.57
CA THR A 153 11.47 12.65 30.60
C THR A 153 12.03 12.01 29.33
N GLY A 154 11.56 12.47 28.16
CA GLY A 154 11.92 11.92 26.84
C GLY A 154 10.98 10.82 26.32
N PHE A 155 10.02 10.36 27.12
CA PHE A 155 8.99 9.41 26.73
C PHE A 155 7.58 10.02 26.79
N VAL A 156 6.66 9.42 26.03
CA VAL A 156 5.24 9.76 25.97
C VAL A 156 4.41 8.47 25.94
N TRP A 157 3.14 8.54 26.32
CA TRP A 157 2.22 7.39 26.14
C TRP A 157 2.07 7.06 24.66
N ARG A 158 2.13 5.77 24.33
CA ARG A 158 2.04 5.26 22.95
C ARG A 158 0.66 5.46 22.34
N GLU A 159 -0.40 5.36 23.15
CA GLU A 159 -1.79 5.58 22.73
C GLU A 159 -2.22 4.71 21.53
N ALA A 160 -1.75 3.47 21.49
CA ALA A 160 -2.11 2.51 20.45
C ALA A 160 -3.62 2.18 20.44
N TYR A 161 -4.28 2.31 21.59
CA TYR A 161 -5.71 2.19 21.80
C TYR A 161 -6.11 2.97 23.06
N SER A 162 -7.42 3.11 23.31
CA SER A 162 -7.91 3.79 24.51
C SER A 162 -7.41 3.10 25.79
N GLY A 163 -6.65 3.83 26.61
CA GLY A 163 -6.03 3.30 27.83
C GLY A 163 -4.64 2.69 27.65
N ASP A 164 -4.03 2.77 26.46
CA ASP A 164 -2.63 2.37 26.26
C ASP A 164 -1.66 3.44 26.79
N VAL A 165 -1.18 3.23 28.02
CA VAL A 165 -0.24 4.10 28.73
C VAL A 165 1.22 3.62 28.65
N VAL A 166 1.55 2.72 27.72
CA VAL A 166 2.94 2.26 27.55
C VAL A 166 3.82 3.42 27.10
N CYS A 167 4.87 3.70 27.88
CA CYS A 167 5.81 4.79 27.58
C CYS A 167 6.78 4.43 26.45
N VAL A 168 6.78 5.26 25.40
CA VAL A 168 7.60 5.12 24.20
C VAL A 168 8.19 6.46 23.79
N VAL A 169 9.14 6.47 22.85
CA VAL A 169 9.64 7.73 22.29
C VAL A 169 8.58 8.40 21.41
N PRO A 170 8.60 9.74 21.22
CA PRO A 170 7.58 10.44 20.45
C PRO A 170 7.35 9.90 19.03
N ALA A 171 8.41 9.48 18.33
CA ALA A 171 8.30 8.88 17.01
C ALA A 171 7.44 7.60 16.99
N THR A 172 7.51 6.79 18.05
CA THR A 172 6.72 5.56 18.18
C THR A 172 5.24 5.87 18.42
N ARG A 173 4.91 6.92 19.17
CA ARG A 173 3.51 7.38 19.33
C ARG A 173 2.93 7.82 17.98
N THR A 174 3.69 8.58 17.19
CA THR A 174 3.29 8.96 15.83
C THR A 174 3.08 7.72 14.94
N GLN A 175 4.00 6.74 15.00
CA GLN A 175 3.85 5.48 14.28
C GLN A 175 2.58 4.71 14.69
N ALA A 176 2.27 4.64 15.98
CA ALA A 176 1.07 3.96 16.47
C ALA A 176 -0.23 4.63 15.98
N ALA A 177 -0.26 5.97 15.94
CA ALA A 177 -1.38 6.72 15.38
C ALA A 177 -1.55 6.46 13.86
N ASN A 178 -0.44 6.43 13.12
CA ASN A 178 -0.46 6.09 11.69
C ASN A 178 -0.94 4.65 11.45
N ASP A 179 -0.53 3.70 12.29
CA ASP A 179 -0.99 2.32 12.22
C ASP A 179 -2.49 2.18 12.49
N ASN A 180 -3.03 2.96 13.43
CA ASN A 180 -4.46 3.01 13.70
C ASN A 180 -5.24 3.59 12.50
N ALA A 181 -4.73 4.67 11.89
CA ALA A 181 -5.35 5.28 10.71
C ALA A 181 -5.38 4.33 9.51
N ALA A 182 -4.32 3.53 9.32
CA ALA A 182 -4.21 2.55 8.24
C ALA A 182 -4.84 1.18 8.56
N ALA A 183 -5.42 0.98 9.75
CA ALA A 183 -5.84 -0.34 10.21
C ALA A 183 -6.86 -1.04 9.30
N ASN A 184 -7.89 -0.30 8.87
CA ASN A 184 -8.90 -0.81 7.93
C ASN A 184 -8.30 -1.07 6.55
N SER A 185 -7.26 -0.32 6.21
CA SER A 185 -6.50 -0.46 4.99
C SER A 185 -5.60 -1.73 4.97
N ARG A 186 -5.59 -2.54 6.03
CA ARG A 186 -4.71 -3.70 6.14
C ARG A 186 -5.47 -4.98 6.49
N LYS A 187 -6.79 -4.92 6.46
CA LYS A 187 -7.70 -6.05 6.69
C LYS A 187 -8.12 -6.69 5.39
N LEU A 188 -8.24 -8.01 5.41
CA LEU A 188 -8.83 -8.76 4.33
C LEU A 188 -10.34 -8.51 4.28
N LEU A 189 -10.81 -8.14 3.10
CA LEU A 189 -12.23 -8.00 2.80
C LEU A 189 -12.84 -9.39 2.59
N GLU A 190 -14.04 -9.62 3.14
CA GLU A 190 -14.74 -10.91 3.16
C GLU A 190 -14.84 -11.63 1.81
N TYR A 191 -14.93 -10.87 0.72
CA TYR A 191 -15.08 -11.37 -0.64
C TYR A 191 -13.94 -10.88 -1.57
N GLY A 192 -12.78 -10.53 -1.01
CA GLY A 192 -11.60 -10.07 -1.77
C GLY A 192 -11.81 -8.70 -2.44
N PRO A 193 -11.07 -8.37 -3.51
CA PRO A 193 -11.13 -7.06 -4.20
C PRO A 193 -12.48 -6.79 -4.88
N ASN A 194 -13.28 -7.84 -5.09
CA ASN A 194 -14.63 -7.72 -5.64
C ASN A 194 -15.69 -7.43 -4.57
N THR A 195 -15.31 -7.30 -3.30
CA THR A 195 -16.25 -6.98 -2.23
C THR A 195 -16.98 -5.67 -2.58
N CYS A 196 -18.30 -5.67 -2.46
CA CYS A 196 -19.09 -4.46 -2.73
C CYS A 196 -19.06 -3.50 -1.55
N VAL A 197 -19.17 -2.19 -1.83
CA VAL A 197 -19.42 -1.21 -0.76
C VAL A 197 -20.76 -1.48 -0.09
N SER A 198 -20.92 -1.01 1.15
CA SER A 198 -22.19 -1.15 1.89
C SER A 198 -23.38 -0.67 1.05
N GLY A 199 -24.46 -1.47 1.02
CA GLY A 199 -25.65 -1.21 0.20
C GLY A 199 -25.62 -1.80 -1.21
N TYR A 200 -24.51 -2.40 -1.63
CA TYR A 200 -24.37 -3.08 -2.93
C TYR A 200 -24.12 -4.57 -2.76
N VAL A 201 -24.52 -5.35 -3.76
CA VAL A 201 -24.35 -6.81 -3.84
C VAL A 201 -23.89 -7.19 -5.25
N TRP A 202 -23.30 -8.38 -5.41
CA TRP A 202 -22.98 -8.90 -6.74
C TRP A 202 -24.26 -9.09 -7.58
N ARG A 203 -24.18 -8.66 -8.84
CA ARG A 203 -25.27 -8.70 -9.81
C ARG A 203 -25.66 -10.12 -10.20
N GLU A 204 -24.69 -11.03 -10.30
CA GLU A 204 -24.90 -12.45 -10.58
C GLU A 204 -25.70 -12.70 -11.87
N ALA A 205 -25.48 -11.90 -12.92
CA ALA A 205 -26.11 -12.12 -14.22
C ALA A 205 -25.66 -13.44 -14.88
N TRP A 206 -24.52 -13.99 -14.47
CA TRP A 206 -24.02 -15.33 -14.78
C TRP A 206 -23.05 -15.79 -13.69
N SER A 207 -22.58 -17.04 -13.79
CA SER A 207 -21.54 -17.56 -12.90
C SER A 207 -20.25 -16.73 -13.00
N GLY A 208 -19.87 -16.07 -11.90
CA GLY A 208 -18.69 -15.19 -11.83
C GLY A 208 -18.96 -13.70 -12.13
N ASP A 209 -20.22 -13.29 -12.34
CA ASP A 209 -20.57 -11.88 -12.46
C ASP A 209 -20.56 -11.17 -11.10
N VAL A 210 -19.43 -10.53 -10.81
CA VAL A 210 -19.15 -9.81 -9.56
C VAL A 210 -19.23 -8.29 -9.73
N VAL A 211 -20.06 -7.81 -10.67
CA VAL A 211 -20.41 -6.39 -10.77
C VAL A 211 -21.29 -6.00 -9.59
N CYS A 212 -20.92 -4.94 -8.87
CA CYS A 212 -21.67 -4.46 -7.72
C CYS A 212 -22.87 -3.61 -8.17
N VAL A 213 -24.07 -4.03 -7.76
CA VAL A 213 -25.35 -3.38 -8.07
C VAL A 213 -26.23 -3.30 -6.82
N THR A 214 -27.36 -2.61 -6.90
CA THR A 214 -28.33 -2.59 -5.81
C THR A 214 -28.99 -3.97 -5.64
N PRO A 215 -29.49 -4.32 -4.45
CA PRO A 215 -30.27 -5.54 -4.26
C PRO A 215 -31.47 -5.65 -5.21
N ALA A 216 -32.14 -4.54 -5.50
CA ALA A 216 -33.26 -4.50 -6.45
C ALA A 216 -32.83 -4.88 -7.87
N THR A 217 -31.68 -4.36 -8.32
CA THR A 217 -31.08 -4.71 -9.62
C THR A 217 -30.70 -6.19 -9.68
N ARG A 218 -30.09 -6.75 -8.61
CA ARG A 218 -29.79 -8.19 -8.54
C ARG A 218 -31.06 -9.04 -8.70
N THR A 219 -32.15 -8.68 -8.02
CA THR A 219 -33.44 -9.37 -8.17
C THR A 219 -33.99 -9.26 -9.60
N GLN A 220 -33.92 -8.08 -10.22
CA GLN A 220 -34.35 -7.90 -11.61
C GLN A 220 -33.52 -8.75 -12.58
N VAL A 221 -32.20 -8.79 -12.41
CA VAL A 221 -31.31 -9.62 -13.23
C VAL A 221 -31.61 -11.11 -13.08
N ALA A 222 -31.87 -11.58 -11.85
CA ALA A 222 -32.29 -12.95 -11.61
C ALA A 222 -33.61 -13.29 -12.33
N ASN A 223 -34.58 -12.36 -12.31
CA ASN A 223 -35.84 -12.53 -13.03
C ASN A 223 -35.65 -12.57 -14.55
N ASP A 224 -34.78 -11.71 -15.09
CA ASP A 224 -34.46 -11.73 -16.53
C ASP A 224 -33.82 -13.06 -16.95
N ASN A 225 -32.89 -13.59 -16.14
CA ASN A 225 -32.29 -14.89 -16.36
C ASN A 225 -33.34 -16.01 -16.30
N ALA A 226 -34.27 -15.96 -15.35
CA ALA A 226 -35.31 -16.98 -15.18
C ALA A 226 -36.28 -17.08 -16.37
N VAL A 227 -36.52 -15.97 -17.07
CA VAL A 227 -37.43 -15.92 -18.23
C VAL A 227 -36.71 -15.84 -19.58
N ALA A 228 -35.38 -15.97 -19.60
CA ALA A 228 -34.56 -15.75 -20.80
C ALA A 228 -35.06 -16.56 -22.01
N ALA A 229 -35.38 -17.84 -21.81
CA ALA A 229 -35.89 -18.73 -22.85
C ALA A 229 -37.21 -18.29 -23.51
N SER A 230 -37.99 -17.43 -22.84
CA SER A 230 -39.27 -16.92 -23.37
C SER A 230 -39.12 -15.67 -24.26
N ARG A 231 -37.91 -15.06 -24.30
CA ARG A 231 -37.68 -13.75 -24.91
C ARG A 231 -36.80 -13.81 -26.17
N TRP A 232 -36.45 -15.00 -26.64
CA TRP A 232 -35.73 -15.20 -27.89
C TRP A 232 -36.37 -16.27 -28.76
N THR A 233 -36.00 -16.26 -30.03
CA THR A 233 -36.38 -17.23 -31.05
C THR A 233 -35.20 -17.45 -32.00
N SER A 234 -35.26 -18.50 -32.82
CA SER A 234 -34.33 -18.66 -33.93
C SER A 234 -34.65 -17.62 -35.01
N GLY A 235 -33.65 -16.84 -35.44
CA GLY A 235 -33.87 -15.76 -36.39
C GLY A 235 -32.60 -15.25 -37.07
N ALA A 236 -32.70 -14.06 -37.63
CA ALA A 236 -31.65 -13.43 -38.45
C ALA A 236 -30.30 -13.26 -37.74
N PHE A 237 -30.27 -13.30 -36.41
CA PHE A 237 -29.07 -13.13 -35.60
C PHE A 237 -28.64 -14.42 -34.88
N GLY A 238 -29.16 -15.58 -35.32
CA GLY A 238 -28.87 -16.90 -34.74
C GLY A 238 -29.99 -17.43 -33.86
N ALA A 239 -29.69 -18.51 -33.14
CA ALA A 239 -30.66 -19.26 -32.34
C ALA A 239 -31.27 -18.45 -31.19
N HIS A 240 -30.56 -17.44 -30.67
CA HIS A 240 -31.02 -16.56 -29.60
C HIS A 240 -31.28 -15.14 -30.11
N THR A 241 -32.04 -15.02 -31.20
CA THR A 241 -32.53 -13.73 -31.71
C THR A 241 -33.62 -13.20 -30.78
N CYS A 242 -33.48 -12.00 -30.21
CA CYS A 242 -34.52 -11.44 -29.35
C CYS A 242 -35.84 -11.22 -30.11
N VAL A 243 -36.96 -11.55 -29.45
CA VAL A 243 -38.29 -11.28 -29.99
C VAL A 243 -38.59 -9.77 -29.99
N SER A 244 -39.56 -9.33 -30.79
CA SER A 244 -39.92 -7.91 -30.90
C SER A 244 -40.18 -7.27 -29.53
N GLY A 245 -39.61 -6.09 -29.30
CA GLY A 245 -39.67 -5.37 -28.02
C GLY A 245 -38.53 -5.66 -27.05
N PHE A 246 -37.67 -6.64 -27.34
CA PHE A 246 -36.49 -6.98 -26.55
C PHE A 246 -35.19 -6.80 -27.33
N VAL A 247 -34.10 -6.60 -26.58
CA VAL A 247 -32.73 -6.49 -27.07
C VAL A 247 -31.81 -7.30 -26.17
N TRP A 248 -30.64 -7.72 -26.66
CA TRP A 248 -29.65 -8.37 -25.79
C TRP A 248 -29.24 -7.42 -24.67
N ARG A 249 -29.14 -7.96 -23.45
CA ARG A 249 -28.76 -7.20 -22.25
C ARG A 249 -27.34 -6.66 -22.33
N GLU A 250 -26.46 -7.37 -23.03
CA GLU A 250 -25.05 -6.98 -23.24
C GLU A 250 -24.29 -6.71 -21.93
N ALA A 251 -24.59 -7.46 -20.86
CA ALA A 251 -23.84 -7.34 -19.62
C ALA A 251 -22.39 -7.85 -19.76
N ARG A 252 -22.12 -8.71 -20.77
CA ARG A 252 -20.80 -9.06 -21.29
C ARG A 252 -20.89 -9.48 -22.77
N ALA A 253 -19.74 -9.67 -23.41
CA ALA A 253 -19.68 -10.35 -24.71
C ALA A 253 -20.26 -11.77 -24.61
N GLY A 254 -21.19 -12.11 -25.52
CA GLY A 254 -21.89 -13.40 -25.52
C GLY A 254 -23.01 -13.52 -24.48
N ASP A 255 -23.46 -12.42 -23.87
CA ASP A 255 -24.68 -12.40 -23.06
C ASP A 255 -25.92 -12.37 -23.98
N ASP A 256 -26.63 -13.49 -24.04
CA ASP A 256 -27.78 -13.72 -24.91
C ASP A 256 -29.13 -13.53 -24.21
N VAL A 257 -29.12 -13.05 -22.96
CA VAL A 257 -30.36 -12.74 -22.23
C VAL A 257 -31.03 -11.51 -22.84
N CYS A 258 -32.25 -11.69 -23.33
CA CYS A 258 -33.06 -10.62 -23.91
C CYS A 258 -33.84 -9.84 -22.84
N VAL A 259 -33.70 -8.51 -22.85
CA VAL A 259 -34.29 -7.57 -21.90
C VAL A 259 -34.85 -6.34 -22.62
N THR A 260 -35.55 -5.45 -21.92
CA THR A 260 -36.01 -4.19 -22.51
C THR A 260 -34.84 -3.26 -22.81
N GLY A 261 -35.04 -2.27 -23.70
CA GLY A 261 -34.02 -1.26 -23.99
C GLY A 261 -33.52 -0.52 -22.74
N ALA A 262 -34.41 -0.22 -21.79
CA ALA A 262 -34.05 0.41 -20.53
C ALA A 262 -33.13 -0.48 -19.67
N GLN A 263 -33.39 -1.79 -19.63
CA GLN A 263 -32.56 -2.74 -18.88
C GLN A 263 -31.19 -2.95 -19.50
N ARG A 264 -31.06 -2.90 -20.84
CA ARG A 264 -29.75 -2.88 -21.52
C ARG A 264 -28.94 -1.64 -21.14
N THR A 265 -29.56 -0.46 -21.14
CA THR A 265 -28.90 0.77 -20.67
C THR A 265 -28.47 0.66 -19.20
N GLN A 266 -29.32 0.09 -18.34
CA GLN A 266 -28.99 -0.16 -16.94
C GLN A 266 -27.77 -1.08 -16.80
N ALA A 267 -27.70 -2.18 -17.57
CA ALA A 267 -26.57 -3.11 -17.54
C ALA A 267 -25.25 -2.46 -17.95
N ALA A 268 -25.29 -1.58 -18.97
CA ALA A 268 -24.13 -0.79 -19.39
C ALA A 268 -23.68 0.19 -18.29
N ASN A 269 -24.62 0.89 -17.66
CA ASN A 269 -24.34 1.80 -16.54
C ASN A 269 -23.76 1.06 -15.33
N ASP A 270 -24.24 -0.15 -15.04
CA ASP A 270 -23.72 -0.98 -13.96
C ASP A 270 -22.28 -1.43 -14.23
N ASN A 271 -21.96 -1.80 -15.48
CA ASN A 271 -20.60 -2.12 -15.88
C ASN A 271 -19.68 -0.90 -15.77
N ALA A 272 -20.12 0.28 -16.21
CA ALA A 272 -19.34 1.52 -16.11
C ALA A 272 -19.07 1.93 -14.65
N ALA A 273 -20.04 1.69 -13.75
CA ALA A 273 -19.91 2.03 -12.34
C ALA A 273 -19.24 0.93 -11.49
N ALA A 274 -18.90 -0.23 -12.06
CA ALA A 274 -18.46 -1.42 -11.33
C ALA A 274 -17.27 -1.14 -10.39
N ALA A 275 -16.27 -0.38 -10.88
CA ALA A 275 -15.10 -0.02 -10.09
C ALA A 275 -15.45 0.84 -8.86
N SER A 276 -16.31 1.84 -9.03
CA SER A 276 -16.72 2.76 -7.95
C SER A 276 -17.59 2.14 -6.86
N ARG A 277 -18.19 0.97 -7.14
CA ARG A 277 -19.13 0.28 -6.23
C ARG A 277 -18.49 -0.90 -5.50
N ARG A 278 -17.22 -1.16 -5.76
CA ARG A 278 -16.39 -2.06 -4.97
C ARG A 278 -15.80 -1.28 -3.81
N VAL A 279 -15.66 -1.92 -2.66
CA VAL A 279 -14.75 -1.35 -1.65
C VAL A 279 -13.40 -1.20 -2.31
N VAL A 280 -12.85 0.00 -2.26
CA VAL A 280 -11.47 0.22 -2.63
C VAL A 280 -10.68 -0.72 -1.74
N ALA A 281 -10.14 -1.79 -2.34
CA ALA A 281 -9.11 -2.57 -1.69
C ALA A 281 -8.09 -1.54 -1.20
N PRO A 282 -7.60 -1.64 0.04
CA PRO A 282 -6.82 -0.58 0.65
C PRO A 282 -5.66 0.01 -0.15
N TYR A 283 -5.16 -0.76 -1.11
CA TYR A 283 -4.05 -0.47 -2.00
C TYR A 283 -4.49 -0.01 -3.40
N GLY A 284 -5.77 0.32 -3.59
CA GLY A 284 -6.31 0.79 -4.86
C GLY A 284 -6.21 -0.27 -5.97
N PRO A 285 -6.37 0.13 -7.24
CA PRO A 285 -6.26 -0.78 -8.40
C PRO A 285 -4.85 -1.38 -8.57
N ASP A 286 -3.84 -0.83 -7.90
CA ASP A 286 -2.45 -1.31 -7.97
C ASP A 286 -2.15 -2.44 -6.96
N THR A 287 -3.19 -3.00 -6.32
CA THR A 287 -3.02 -4.10 -5.37
C THR A 287 -2.33 -5.29 -6.05
N CYS A 288 -1.23 -5.78 -5.49
CA CYS A 288 -0.51 -6.92 -6.07
C CYS A 288 -1.25 -8.24 -5.89
N LYS A 289 -1.11 -9.14 -6.88
CA LYS A 289 -1.50 -10.55 -6.78
C LYS A 289 -0.71 -11.25 -5.67
N ASP A 290 -1.26 -12.34 -5.12
CA ASP A 290 -0.56 -13.17 -4.14
C ASP A 290 0.85 -13.57 -4.61
N GLY A 291 1.84 -13.46 -3.71
CA GLY A 291 3.25 -13.69 -4.01
C GLY A 291 4.01 -12.48 -4.57
N TRP A 292 3.31 -11.38 -4.86
CA TRP A 292 3.90 -10.12 -5.31
C TRP A 292 3.72 -9.03 -4.27
N VAL A 293 4.66 -8.10 -4.22
CA VAL A 293 4.65 -6.94 -3.31
C VAL A 293 5.00 -5.67 -4.08
N TRP A 294 4.56 -4.52 -3.60
CA TRP A 294 5.02 -3.24 -4.14
C TRP A 294 6.54 -3.12 -4.01
N ARG A 295 7.19 -2.66 -5.08
CA ARG A 295 8.64 -2.43 -5.11
C ARG A 295 9.05 -1.35 -4.12
N GLU A 296 8.20 -0.33 -3.93
CA GLU A 296 8.42 0.77 -2.99
C GLU A 296 9.77 1.47 -3.19
N ALA A 297 10.19 1.67 -4.46
CA ALA A 297 11.35 2.50 -4.77
C ALA A 297 11.19 3.93 -4.23
N ASN A 298 9.95 4.38 -4.07
CA ASN A 298 9.53 5.40 -3.12
C ASN A 298 8.12 5.07 -2.59
N SER A 299 7.51 5.97 -1.81
CA SER A 299 6.17 5.78 -1.24
C SER A 299 5.01 5.75 -2.25
N SER A 300 5.27 6.04 -3.52
CA SER A 300 4.27 6.07 -4.60
C SER A 300 4.54 5.02 -5.69
N ASP A 301 5.60 4.24 -5.56
CA ASP A 301 5.98 3.19 -6.51
C ASP A 301 5.28 1.87 -6.16
N HIS A 302 4.10 1.67 -6.75
CA HIS A 302 3.25 0.50 -6.56
C HIS A 302 3.49 -0.61 -7.60
N VAL A 303 4.63 -0.61 -8.30
CA VAL A 303 4.97 -1.68 -9.25
C VAL A 303 5.13 -3.01 -8.51
N CYS A 304 4.36 -4.02 -8.93
CA CYS A 304 4.38 -5.34 -8.30
C CYS A 304 5.62 -6.16 -8.72
N VAL A 305 6.42 -6.54 -7.72
CA VAL A 305 7.69 -7.26 -7.86
C VAL A 305 7.80 -8.37 -6.80
N THR A 306 8.84 -9.20 -6.86
CA THR A 306 9.06 -10.22 -5.82
C THR A 306 9.60 -9.56 -4.56
N GLY A 307 9.48 -10.24 -3.41
CA GLY A 307 10.06 -9.74 -2.14
C GLY A 307 11.56 -9.48 -2.23
N ALA A 308 12.30 -10.26 -3.03
CA ALA A 308 13.73 -10.05 -3.26
C ALA A 308 14.01 -8.72 -3.96
N VAL A 309 13.20 -8.35 -4.96
CA VAL A 309 13.34 -7.09 -5.69
C VAL A 309 13.00 -5.90 -4.80
N ARG A 310 11.95 -5.98 -3.97
CA ARG A 310 11.64 -4.93 -2.99
C ARG A 310 12.83 -4.66 -2.06
N SER A 311 13.46 -5.72 -1.56
CA SER A 311 14.68 -5.62 -0.75
C SER A 311 15.85 -4.98 -1.52
N GLN A 312 16.02 -5.34 -2.79
CA GLN A 312 17.03 -4.73 -3.67
C GLN A 312 16.77 -3.22 -3.87
N ALA A 313 15.53 -2.82 -4.14
CA ALA A 313 15.16 -1.41 -4.31
C ALA A 313 15.43 -0.58 -3.06
N ALA A 314 15.16 -1.13 -1.87
CA ALA A 314 15.51 -0.51 -0.59
C ALA A 314 17.03 -0.38 -0.40
N ALA A 315 17.80 -1.41 -0.74
CA ALA A 315 19.26 -1.36 -0.70
C ALA A 315 19.84 -0.32 -1.67
N ASP A 316 19.25 -0.18 -2.86
CA ASP A 316 19.65 0.84 -3.84
C ASP A 316 19.36 2.25 -3.34
N ASN A 317 18.21 2.47 -2.69
CA ASN A 317 17.88 3.74 -2.05
C ASN A 317 18.87 4.08 -0.93
N ALA A 318 19.23 3.10 -0.09
CA ALA A 318 20.20 3.29 0.99
C ALA A 318 21.61 3.61 0.46
N ALA A 319 22.00 3.03 -0.67
CA ALA A 319 23.28 3.27 -1.32
C ALA A 319 23.29 4.50 -2.24
N ALA A 320 22.16 5.19 -2.44
CA ALA A 320 22.03 6.23 -3.45
C ALA A 320 23.07 7.36 -3.29
N ALA A 321 23.35 7.77 -2.05
CA ALA A 321 24.31 8.83 -1.77
C ALA A 321 25.76 8.44 -2.13
N SER A 322 26.16 7.19 -1.91
CA SER A 322 27.53 6.74 -2.19
C SER A 322 27.82 6.57 -3.68
N ARG A 323 26.79 6.56 -4.53
CA ARG A 323 26.87 6.36 -5.98
C ARG A 323 26.72 7.64 -6.81
N LYS A 324 26.54 8.79 -6.15
CA LYS A 324 26.42 10.12 -6.78
C LYS A 324 27.76 10.88 -6.78
N LEU A 325 27.98 11.71 -7.79
CA LEU A 325 29.06 12.69 -7.89
C LEU A 325 28.53 14.06 -7.47
N LEU A 326 28.66 14.40 -6.19
CA LEU A 326 28.17 15.68 -5.64
C LEU A 326 28.83 16.91 -6.31
N GLN A 327 30.00 16.76 -6.92
CA GLN A 327 30.76 17.84 -7.56
C GLN A 327 30.21 18.29 -8.92
N PHE A 328 29.30 17.53 -9.55
CA PHE A 328 28.75 17.83 -10.89
C PHE A 328 27.21 17.93 -10.91
N GLY A 329 26.59 18.23 -9.77
CA GLY A 329 25.14 18.28 -9.59
C GLY A 329 24.59 17.11 -8.75
N SER A 330 23.49 17.33 -8.03
CA SER A 330 22.96 16.41 -7.01
C SER A 330 22.48 15.05 -7.54
N ASP A 331 22.39 14.87 -8.86
CA ASP A 331 21.89 13.65 -9.49
C ASP A 331 22.86 13.01 -10.48
N THR A 332 24.10 13.50 -10.62
CA THR A 332 25.08 12.89 -11.53
C THR A 332 25.59 11.56 -10.95
N CYS A 333 25.48 10.47 -11.70
CA CYS A 333 25.99 9.16 -11.27
C CYS A 333 27.51 9.05 -11.44
N LYS A 334 28.18 8.33 -10.52
CA LYS A 334 29.58 7.91 -10.68
C LYS A 334 29.76 7.02 -11.90
N GLU A 335 30.99 6.95 -12.42
CA GLU A 335 31.35 6.03 -13.50
C GLU A 335 30.92 4.58 -13.16
N GLY A 336 30.33 3.89 -14.13
CA GLY A 336 29.75 2.54 -13.94
C GLY A 336 28.33 2.50 -13.38
N PHE A 337 27.74 3.65 -13.01
CA PHE A 337 26.35 3.76 -12.55
C PHE A 337 25.49 4.59 -13.50
N VAL A 338 24.20 4.28 -13.53
CA VAL A 338 23.17 4.96 -14.32
C VAL A 338 21.91 5.20 -13.48
N TRP A 339 21.04 6.12 -13.89
CA TRP A 339 19.74 6.29 -13.23
C TRP A 339 18.90 5.03 -13.37
N ARG A 340 18.28 4.61 -12.27
CA ARG A 340 17.40 3.43 -12.19
C ARG A 340 16.13 3.60 -13.01
N GLU A 341 15.55 4.81 -13.02
CA GLU A 341 14.34 5.13 -13.79
C GLU A 341 13.14 4.22 -13.47
N ALA A 342 12.94 3.90 -12.19
CA ALA A 342 11.77 3.15 -11.73
C ALA A 342 10.44 3.86 -12.05
N PHE A 343 10.45 5.18 -12.03
CA PHE A 343 9.33 6.05 -12.37
C PHE A 343 9.88 7.42 -12.84
N THR A 344 8.99 8.30 -13.27
CA THR A 344 9.35 9.66 -13.70
C THR A 344 10.12 10.38 -12.60
N ASN A 345 11.34 10.84 -12.92
CA ASN A 345 12.28 11.49 -12.00
C ASN A 345 12.93 10.59 -10.94
N ASP A 346 12.88 9.27 -11.05
CA ASP A 346 13.73 8.39 -10.23
C ASP A 346 15.21 8.54 -10.64
N ARG A 347 15.97 9.26 -9.82
CA ARG A 347 17.41 9.54 -10.03
C ARG A 347 18.33 8.72 -9.12
N VAL A 348 17.85 7.60 -8.57
CA VAL A 348 18.70 6.69 -7.80
C VAL A 348 19.72 6.04 -8.74
N CYS A 349 21.00 6.14 -8.41
CA CYS A 349 22.09 5.56 -9.21
C CYS A 349 22.25 4.06 -8.90
N VAL A 350 22.16 3.24 -9.93
CA VAL A 350 22.27 1.77 -9.88
C VAL A 350 23.15 1.26 -11.02
N THR A 351 23.49 -0.03 -11.05
CA THR A 351 24.23 -0.60 -12.18
C THR A 351 23.32 -0.69 -13.43
N PRO A 352 23.90 -0.73 -14.64
CA PRO A 352 23.12 -0.93 -15.86
C PRO A 352 22.22 -2.16 -15.85
N ALA A 353 22.64 -3.25 -15.20
CA ALA A 353 21.84 -4.45 -15.07
C ALA A 353 20.55 -4.22 -14.26
N ILE A 354 20.64 -3.48 -13.15
CA ILE A 354 19.48 -3.15 -12.30
C ILE A 354 18.52 -2.19 -13.02
N ARG A 355 19.04 -1.25 -13.82
CA ARG A 355 18.20 -0.40 -14.68
C ARG A 355 17.40 -1.24 -15.67
N THR A 356 18.04 -2.19 -16.36
CA THR A 356 17.35 -3.10 -17.29
C THR A 356 16.29 -3.94 -16.58
N GLN A 357 16.60 -4.49 -15.41
CA GLN A 357 15.64 -5.22 -14.59
C GLN A 357 14.43 -4.35 -14.20
N THR A 358 14.68 -3.11 -13.76
CA THR A 358 13.64 -2.15 -13.36
C THR A 358 12.66 -1.86 -14.50
N GLN A 359 13.17 -1.70 -15.73
CA GLN A 359 12.34 -1.49 -16.92
C GLN A 359 11.47 -2.72 -17.24
N GLN A 360 12.01 -3.93 -17.09
CA GLN A 360 11.24 -5.16 -17.25
C GLN A 360 10.12 -5.26 -16.21
N GLU A 361 10.39 -4.92 -14.96
CA GLU A 361 9.37 -4.92 -13.89
C GLU A 361 8.24 -3.94 -14.18
N ASN A 362 8.57 -2.73 -14.65
CA ASN A 362 7.58 -1.74 -15.04
C ASN A 362 6.68 -2.27 -16.17
N SER A 363 7.25 -2.97 -17.15
CA SER A 363 6.47 -3.58 -18.25
C SER A 363 5.56 -4.72 -17.80
N LEU A 364 5.93 -5.42 -16.72
CA LEU A 364 5.18 -6.56 -16.18
C LEU A 364 4.18 -6.16 -15.10
N ALA A 365 4.19 -4.90 -14.64
CA ALA A 365 3.34 -4.42 -13.55
C ALA A 365 1.85 -4.74 -13.76
N PRO A 366 1.23 -4.49 -14.94
CA PRO A 366 -0.19 -4.77 -15.15
C PRO A 366 -0.54 -6.27 -15.07
N SER A 367 0.42 -7.16 -15.32
CA SER A 367 0.21 -8.60 -15.23
C SER A 367 0.23 -9.13 -13.80
N ARG A 368 0.65 -8.31 -12.83
CA ARG A 368 0.93 -8.68 -11.43
C ARG A 368 0.03 -7.96 -10.44
N THR A 369 -0.84 -7.08 -10.89
CA THR A 369 -1.90 -6.47 -10.08
C THR A 369 -3.18 -7.31 -10.15
N VAL A 370 -4.00 -7.24 -9.10
CA VAL A 370 -5.34 -7.84 -9.12
C VAL A 370 -6.22 -7.07 -10.12
N PRO A 371 -7.10 -7.76 -10.87
CA PRO A 371 -8.02 -7.11 -11.82
C PRO A 371 -9.09 -6.23 -11.17
#